data_AF-A0A849PSC1-F1
#
_entry.id   AF-A0A849PSC1-F1
#
_cell.length_a   1.000
_cell.length_b   1.000
_cell.length_c   1.000
_cell.angle_alpha   90.00
_cell.angle_beta   90.00
_cell.angle_gamma   90.00
#
_symmetry.space_group_name_H-M   'P 1'
#
loop_
_entity.id
_entity.type
_entity.pdbx_description
1 polymer ?
#
loop_
_entity_poly.entity_id
_entity_poly.type
_entity_poly.pdbx_seq_one_letter_code
_entity_poly.pdbx_strand_id
1 'polypeptide(L)'
;MAKIPTLAVIAISAALILGAGCITDTDDNARSYNIVWAGTQPADQKAIEAELSHQIAAYPGALYGNVTVSASENDGGMRLHISATSPTCRYPDLYDFVYLNHELIMTGYLLEAIPEATRQDAIGIAMRNPEIAGAVSGGAGADVPTVRRILPETAEEFYAPKTCISVTWTDASVSALVDMGTGSVVETWGVGG
;
A
#
# COMPACT_ATOMS: atom_id res chain seq x y z
N MET A 1 -41.62 -41.61 -34.02
CA MET A 1 -42.02 -41.81 -32.61
C MET A 1 -41.03 -41.02 -31.76
N ALA A 2 -41.42 -39.81 -31.35
CA ALA A 2 -40.54 -38.85 -30.69
C ALA A 2 -40.30 -39.27 -29.23
N LYS A 3 -39.03 -39.33 -28.81
CA LYS A 3 -38.65 -39.56 -27.42
C LYS A 3 -38.56 -38.21 -26.72
N ILE A 4 -39.41 -38.01 -25.74
CA ILE A 4 -39.42 -36.86 -24.83
C ILE A 4 -38.24 -37.02 -23.85
N PRO A 5 -37.30 -36.07 -23.74
CA PRO A 5 -36.33 -36.09 -22.65
C PRO A 5 -36.96 -35.46 -21.40
N THR A 6 -36.98 -36.25 -20.33
CA THR A 6 -37.44 -35.91 -18.99
C THR A 6 -36.56 -34.80 -18.40
N LEU A 7 -37.14 -33.65 -18.06
CA LEU A 7 -36.52 -32.59 -17.29
C LEU A 7 -36.29 -33.07 -15.85
N ALA A 8 -35.02 -33.20 -15.45
CA ALA A 8 -34.63 -33.41 -14.06
C ALA A 8 -34.75 -32.09 -13.30
N VAL A 9 -35.76 -31.98 -12.44
CA VAL A 9 -35.92 -30.89 -11.47
C VAL A 9 -34.95 -31.15 -10.33
N ILE A 10 -33.87 -30.37 -10.27
CA ILE A 10 -32.92 -30.39 -9.14
C ILE A 10 -33.53 -29.56 -8.01
N ALA A 11 -34.06 -30.25 -7.00
CA ALA A 11 -34.47 -29.64 -5.74
C ALA A 11 -33.22 -29.44 -4.86
N ILE A 12 -32.70 -28.20 -4.78
CA ILE A 12 -31.65 -27.85 -3.83
C ILE A 12 -32.32 -27.56 -2.49
N SER A 13 -32.19 -28.50 -1.56
CA SER A 13 -32.70 -28.37 -0.19
C SER A 13 -31.81 -27.40 0.60
N ALA A 14 -32.39 -26.29 1.05
CA ALA A 14 -31.75 -25.36 1.96
C ALA A 14 -31.72 -25.96 3.38
N ALA A 15 -30.54 -26.40 3.84
CA ALA A 15 -30.32 -26.74 5.24
C ALA A 15 -30.00 -25.45 6.02
N LEU A 16 -30.95 -25.03 6.85
CA LEU A 16 -30.82 -23.93 7.80
C LEU A 16 -30.02 -24.45 9.02
N ILE A 17 -28.74 -24.09 9.15
CA ILE A 17 -27.97 -24.35 10.37
C ILE A 17 -28.09 -23.13 11.27
N LEU A 18 -29.03 -23.18 12.21
CA LEU A 18 -29.07 -22.28 13.37
C LEU A 18 -28.03 -22.75 14.39
N GLY A 19 -26.80 -22.29 14.22
CA GLY A 19 -25.77 -22.36 15.25
C GLY A 19 -25.79 -21.07 16.06
N ALA A 20 -26.48 -21.08 17.20
CA ALA A 20 -26.33 -20.06 18.23
C ALA A 20 -24.94 -20.21 18.88
N GLY A 21 -23.96 -19.54 18.28
CA GLY A 21 -22.66 -19.28 18.89
C GLY A 21 -22.61 -17.81 19.28
N CYS A 22 -22.51 -17.52 20.58
CA CYS A 22 -22.27 -16.19 21.09
C CYS A 22 -21.06 -15.59 20.36
N ILE A 23 -21.26 -14.47 19.66
CA ILE A 23 -20.16 -13.61 19.22
C ILE A 23 -19.65 -12.95 20.50
N THR A 24 -18.69 -13.59 21.16
CA THR A 24 -17.91 -12.99 22.24
C THR A 24 -16.78 -12.21 21.61
N ASP A 25 -16.79 -10.91 21.91
CA ASP A 25 -15.75 -9.92 21.71
C ASP A 25 -15.19 -9.80 20.29
N THR A 26 -15.60 -8.72 19.63
CA THR A 26 -14.87 -8.06 18.56
C THR A 26 -13.40 -7.98 19.00
N ASP A 27 -12.54 -8.77 18.36
CA ASP A 27 -11.10 -8.63 18.48
C ASP A 27 -10.77 -7.16 18.18
N ASP A 28 -10.44 -6.41 19.23
CA ASP A 28 -9.55 -5.26 19.08
C ASP A 28 -8.29 -5.85 18.44
N ASN A 29 -8.18 -5.75 17.12
CA ASN A 29 -6.90 -5.83 16.43
C ASN A 29 -6.04 -4.75 17.08
N ALA A 30 -5.33 -5.12 18.15
CA ALA A 30 -4.58 -4.21 18.99
C ALA A 30 -3.55 -3.53 18.11
N ARG A 31 -3.91 -2.34 17.62
CA ARG A 31 -3.05 -1.56 16.73
C ARG A 31 -1.74 -1.38 17.46
N SER A 32 -0.65 -1.83 16.84
CA SER A 32 0.68 -1.77 17.46
C SER A 32 1.27 -0.35 17.49
N TYR A 33 0.48 0.64 17.06
CA TYR A 33 0.87 2.03 16.86
C TYR A 33 -0.19 2.96 17.43
N ASN A 34 0.24 4.17 17.79
CA ASN A 34 -0.67 5.20 18.29
C ASN A 34 -1.22 6.03 17.12
N ILE A 35 -2.52 6.26 17.11
CA ILE A 35 -3.14 7.24 16.21
C ILE A 35 -3.20 8.58 16.94
N VAL A 36 -2.67 9.62 16.28
CA VAL A 36 -2.64 10.98 16.80
C VAL A 36 -3.37 11.90 15.84
N TRP A 37 -4.47 12.48 16.28
CA TRP A 37 -5.19 13.47 15.47
C TRP A 37 -4.53 14.85 15.59
N ALA A 38 -4.17 15.41 14.44
CA ALA A 38 -3.72 16.79 14.32
C ALA A 38 -4.96 17.70 14.17
N GLY A 39 -5.36 18.32 15.27
CA GLY A 39 -6.52 19.22 15.33
C GLY A 39 -7.76 18.57 15.92
N THR A 40 -8.93 19.10 15.56
CA THR A 40 -10.22 18.61 16.07
C THR A 40 -10.57 17.26 15.46
N GLN A 41 -10.91 16.30 16.30
CA GLN A 41 -11.35 14.97 15.88
C GLN A 41 -12.75 15.03 15.25
N PRO A 42 -12.99 14.36 14.12
CA PRO A 42 -14.33 14.25 13.55
C PRO A 42 -15.22 13.35 14.42
N ALA A 43 -16.54 13.52 14.29
CA ALA A 43 -17.51 12.71 15.04
C ALA A 43 -17.34 11.20 14.78
N ASP A 44 -17.02 10.83 13.54
CA ASP A 44 -16.85 9.45 13.09
C ASP A 44 -15.44 8.88 13.33
N GLN A 45 -14.61 9.52 14.16
CA GLN A 45 -13.20 9.16 14.33
C GLN A 45 -12.95 7.66 14.55
N LYS A 46 -13.77 6.98 15.35
CA LYS A 46 -13.57 5.55 15.65
C LYS A 46 -13.75 4.67 14.42
N ALA A 47 -14.73 4.99 13.58
CA ALA A 47 -14.98 4.26 12.33
C ALA A 47 -13.84 4.51 11.34
N ILE A 48 -13.42 5.77 11.19
CA ILE A 48 -12.29 6.15 10.34
C ILE A 48 -11.02 5.43 10.76
N GLU A 49 -10.72 5.40 12.06
CA GLU A 49 -9.53 4.73 12.55
C GLU A 49 -9.57 3.22 12.34
N ALA A 50 -10.74 2.59 12.49
CA ALA A 50 -10.93 1.15 12.27
C ALA A 50 -10.63 0.81 10.80
N GLU A 51 -11.22 1.57 9.88
CA GLU A 51 -11.00 1.37 8.46
C GLU A 51 -9.55 1.69 8.05
N LEU A 52 -8.98 2.77 8.61
CA LEU A 52 -7.58 3.13 8.38
C LEU A 52 -6.64 1.97 8.75
N SER A 53 -6.88 1.29 9.88
CA SER A 53 -6.05 0.15 10.29
C SER A 53 -6.12 -1.09 9.38
N HIS A 54 -7.14 -1.18 8.53
CA HIS A 54 -7.23 -2.22 7.52
C HIS A 54 -6.55 -1.83 6.20
N GLN A 55 -6.47 -0.54 5.90
CA GLN A 55 -5.94 -0.05 4.62
C GLN A 55 -4.47 0.35 4.64
N ILE A 56 -3.89 0.64 5.81
CA ILE A 56 -2.45 0.93 5.93
C ILE A 56 -1.70 -0.23 6.56
N ALA A 57 -0.51 -0.51 6.06
CA ALA A 57 0.36 -1.55 6.60
C ALA A 57 1.80 -1.09 6.57
N ALA A 58 2.54 -1.34 7.64
CA ALA A 58 3.97 -1.07 7.70
C ALA A 58 4.76 -1.98 6.75
N TYR A 59 5.95 -1.54 6.29
CA TYR A 59 6.88 -2.42 5.59
C TYR A 59 7.40 -3.50 6.56
N PRO A 60 7.61 -4.76 6.13
CA PRO A 60 8.17 -5.80 6.99
C PRO A 60 9.48 -5.37 7.68
N GLY A 61 9.50 -5.42 9.01
CA GLY A 61 10.65 -4.95 9.81
C GLY A 61 10.67 -3.45 10.13
N ALA A 62 9.63 -2.70 9.75
CA ALA A 62 9.50 -1.26 9.99
C ALA A 62 8.15 -0.90 10.63
N LEU A 63 7.82 -1.51 11.77
CA LEU A 63 6.55 -1.24 12.46
C LEU A 63 6.34 0.25 12.71
N TYR A 64 5.11 0.72 12.52
CA TYR A 64 4.75 2.10 12.84
C TYR A 64 4.83 2.32 14.35
N GLY A 65 5.34 3.49 14.74
CA GLY A 65 5.26 4.00 16.10
C GLY A 65 4.05 4.91 16.26
N ASN A 66 3.99 5.96 15.44
CA ASN A 66 2.91 6.95 15.44
C ASN A 66 2.34 7.13 14.03
N VAL A 67 1.01 7.18 13.96
CA VAL A 67 0.23 7.51 12.76
C VAL A 67 -0.50 8.82 13.04
N THR A 68 -0.01 9.90 12.45
CA THR A 68 -0.63 11.22 12.58
C THR A 68 -1.70 11.38 11.50
N VAL A 69 -2.91 11.79 11.90
CA VAL A 69 -4.06 12.01 11.01
C VAL A 69 -4.44 13.47 11.06
N SER A 70 -4.43 14.18 9.94
CA SER A 70 -5.04 15.52 9.84
C SER A 70 -6.28 15.46 8.97
N ALA A 71 -7.31 16.21 9.37
CA ALA A 71 -8.58 16.27 8.67
C ALA A 71 -8.86 17.69 8.15
N SER A 72 -9.41 17.77 6.95
CA SER A 72 -9.96 19.01 6.39
C SER A 72 -11.29 18.72 5.70
N GLU A 73 -12.29 19.55 5.97
CA GLU A 73 -13.57 19.49 5.26
C GLU A 73 -13.48 20.21 3.91
N ASN A 74 -14.17 19.66 2.91
CA ASN A 74 -14.42 20.33 1.63
C ASN A 74 -15.79 19.87 1.07
N ASP A 75 -16.24 20.52 0.01
CA ASP A 75 -17.54 20.27 -0.63
C ASP A 75 -17.74 18.82 -1.14
N GLY A 76 -16.66 18.02 -1.24
CA GLY A 76 -16.66 16.62 -1.70
C GLY A 76 -16.47 15.57 -0.61
N GLY A 77 -16.49 15.96 0.67
CA GLY A 77 -16.26 15.08 1.81
C GLY A 77 -15.06 15.51 2.66
N MET A 78 -14.74 14.71 3.68
CA MET A 78 -13.59 15.00 4.54
C MET A 78 -12.32 14.40 3.93
N ARG A 79 -11.31 15.24 3.68
CA ARG A 79 -9.97 14.78 3.28
C ARG A 79 -9.14 14.49 4.51
N LEU A 80 -8.46 13.36 4.47
CA LEU A 80 -7.57 12.91 5.53
C LEU A 80 -6.16 12.76 4.97
N HIS A 81 -5.20 13.43 5.60
CA HIS A 81 -3.78 13.25 5.31
C HIS A 81 -3.13 12.49 6.46
N ILE A 82 -2.52 11.35 6.13
CA ILE A 82 -1.94 10.44 7.11
C ILE A 82 -0.42 10.47 6.97
N SER A 83 0.28 10.58 8.10
CA SER A 83 1.72 10.39 8.17
C SER A 83 2.04 9.29 9.18
N ALA A 84 2.45 8.12 8.68
CA ALA A 84 2.83 6.97 9.47
C ALA A 84 4.36 6.91 9.59
N THR A 85 4.86 7.05 10.82
CA THR A 85 6.29 7.08 11.13
C THR A 85 6.73 5.79 11.79
N SER A 86 7.92 5.30 11.45
CA SER A 86 8.57 4.18 12.12
C SER A 86 9.86 4.67 12.80
N PRO A 87 10.16 4.27 14.05
CA PRO A 87 11.38 4.68 14.73
C PRO A 87 12.66 4.13 14.06
N THR A 88 12.54 3.11 13.21
CA THR A 88 13.66 2.47 12.50
C THR A 88 13.84 2.99 11.08
N CYS A 89 13.00 3.94 10.63
CA CYS A 89 13.02 4.46 9.27
C CYS A 89 13.25 5.97 9.28
N ARG A 90 13.97 6.45 8.26
CA ARG A 90 14.26 7.88 8.09
C ARG A 90 13.03 8.66 7.59
N TYR A 91 12.26 8.06 6.70
CA TYR A 91 11.13 8.69 6.02
C TYR A 91 9.81 8.06 6.49
N PRO A 92 8.71 8.83 6.51
CA PRO A 92 7.38 8.29 6.81
C PRO A 92 6.75 7.62 5.59
N ASP A 93 5.70 6.84 5.83
CA ASP A 93 4.69 6.58 4.82
C ASP A 93 3.63 7.69 4.89
N LEU A 94 3.22 8.20 3.74
CA LEU A 94 2.14 9.17 3.60
C LEU A 94 0.99 8.52 2.83
N TYR A 95 -0.23 8.82 3.27
CA TYR A 95 -1.45 8.38 2.60
C TYR A 95 -2.45 9.52 2.54
N ASP A 96 -3.20 9.59 1.46
CA ASP A 96 -4.29 10.54 1.26
C ASP A 96 -5.60 9.78 1.10
N PHE A 97 -6.59 10.10 1.93
CA PHE A 97 -7.91 9.51 1.87
C PHE A 97 -9.00 10.58 1.70
N VAL A 98 -10.12 10.14 1.12
CA VAL A 98 -11.40 10.85 1.18
C VAL A 98 -12.36 10.00 2.01
N TYR A 99 -13.01 10.61 2.99
CA TYR A 99 -14.08 10.02 3.76
C TYR A 99 -15.42 10.63 3.36
N LEU A 100 -16.27 9.81 2.75
CA LEU A 100 -17.57 10.20 2.19
C LEU A 100 -18.56 9.05 2.38
N ASN A 101 -19.80 9.35 2.77
CA ASN A 101 -20.87 8.34 2.96
C ASN A 101 -20.47 7.17 3.89
N HIS A 102 -19.70 7.46 4.94
CA HIS A 102 -19.14 6.47 5.87
C HIS A 102 -18.15 5.46 5.25
N GLU A 103 -17.59 5.78 4.09
CA GLU A 103 -16.55 5.00 3.43
C GLU A 103 -15.24 5.78 3.39
N LEU A 104 -14.13 5.11 3.74
CA LEU A 104 -12.78 5.65 3.65
C LEU A 104 -12.13 5.14 2.37
N ILE A 105 -11.80 6.04 1.46
CA ILE A 105 -11.28 5.69 0.13
C ILE A 105 -9.86 6.23 0.02
N MET A 106 -8.88 5.36 -0.19
CA MET A 106 -7.51 5.76 -0.48
C MET A 106 -7.44 6.40 -1.87
N THR A 107 -6.93 7.63 -1.94
CA THR A 107 -6.81 8.40 -3.18
C THR A 107 -5.36 8.59 -3.63
N GLY A 108 -4.39 8.35 -2.74
CA GLY A 108 -2.97 8.46 -3.05
C GLY A 108 -2.10 7.98 -1.90
N TYR A 109 -0.83 7.70 -2.23
CA TYR A 109 0.17 7.32 -1.25
C TYR A 109 1.58 7.72 -1.69
N LEU A 110 2.47 7.83 -0.70
CA LEU A 110 3.92 7.91 -0.86
C LEU A 110 4.56 7.10 0.26
N LEU A 111 5.06 5.90 -0.04
CA LEU A 111 5.45 4.93 0.99
C LEU A 111 6.98 4.81 1.08
N GLU A 112 7.61 5.56 1.99
CA GLU A 112 9.07 5.62 2.12
C GLU A 112 9.60 5.07 3.46
N ALA A 113 8.72 4.59 4.35
CA ALA A 113 9.08 3.96 5.62
C ALA A 113 9.63 2.53 5.40
N ILE A 114 10.81 2.47 4.80
CA ILE A 114 11.54 1.24 4.47
C ILE A 114 12.84 1.22 5.29
N PRO A 115 13.24 0.09 5.90
CA PRO A 115 14.51 -0.02 6.61
C PRO A 115 15.70 0.34 5.71
N GLU A 116 16.70 1.02 6.27
CA GLU A 116 17.85 1.51 5.49
C GLU A 116 18.59 0.37 4.77
N ALA A 117 18.76 -0.79 5.41
CA ALA A 117 19.38 -1.95 4.77
C ALA A 117 18.61 -2.39 3.52
N THR A 118 17.29 -2.53 3.62
CA THR A 118 16.42 -2.88 2.49
C THR A 118 16.47 -1.82 1.38
N ARG A 119 16.55 -0.55 1.75
CA ARG A 119 16.72 0.54 0.78
C ARG A 119 18.01 0.39 -0.01
N GLN A 120 19.13 0.14 0.68
CA GLN A 120 20.43 -0.05 0.03
C GLN A 120 20.46 -1.31 -0.83
N ASP A 121 19.81 -2.39 -0.39
CA ASP A 121 19.67 -3.62 -1.18
C ASP A 121 18.91 -3.36 -2.49
N ALA A 122 17.78 -2.65 -2.42
CA ALA A 122 16.99 -2.31 -3.61
C ALA A 122 17.78 -1.45 -4.60
N ILE A 123 18.49 -0.43 -4.11
CA ILE A 123 19.40 0.41 -4.90
C ILE A 123 20.48 -0.46 -5.55
N GLY A 124 21.10 -1.36 -4.79
CA GLY A 124 22.13 -2.27 -5.28
C GLY A 124 21.63 -3.23 -6.35
N ILE A 125 20.41 -3.78 -6.20
CA ILE A 125 19.77 -4.61 -7.22
C ILE A 125 19.52 -3.80 -8.49
N ALA A 126 18.94 -2.61 -8.36
CA ALA A 126 18.66 -1.75 -9.50
C ALA A 126 19.94 -1.32 -10.24
N MET A 127 21.02 -0.99 -9.54
CA MET A 127 22.31 -0.62 -10.15
C MET A 127 23.05 -1.79 -10.81
N ARG A 128 22.62 -3.05 -10.58
CA ARG A 128 23.14 -4.20 -11.36
C ARG A 128 22.51 -4.30 -12.74
N ASN A 129 21.40 -3.59 -13.00
CA ASN A 129 20.86 -3.46 -14.34
C ASN A 129 21.76 -2.51 -15.17
N PRO A 130 22.35 -2.96 -16.29
CA PRO A 130 23.27 -2.15 -17.08
C PRO A 130 22.67 -0.87 -17.67
N GLU A 131 21.39 -0.88 -18.01
CA GLU A 131 20.70 0.28 -18.60
C GLU A 131 20.52 1.38 -17.57
N ILE A 132 20.09 1.01 -16.35
CA ILE A 132 20.02 1.92 -15.20
C ILE A 132 21.41 2.46 -14.85
N ALA A 133 22.40 1.57 -14.70
CA ALA A 133 23.77 1.97 -14.36
C ALA A 133 24.35 2.93 -15.40
N GLY A 134 24.11 2.67 -16.69
CA GLY A 134 24.53 3.54 -17.79
C GLY A 134 23.85 4.92 -17.75
N ALA A 135 22.53 4.95 -17.55
CA ALA A 135 21.77 6.20 -17.51
C ALA A 135 22.15 7.08 -16.31
N VAL A 136 22.32 6.50 -15.13
CA VAL A 136 22.67 7.24 -13.89
C VAL A 136 24.13 7.73 -13.91
N SER A 137 25.05 6.98 -14.51
CA SER A 137 26.48 7.36 -14.54
C SER A 137 26.81 8.51 -15.50
N GLY A 138 25.92 8.81 -16.46
CA GLY A 138 26.11 9.88 -17.45
C GLY A 138 25.71 11.28 -16.99
N GLY A 139 25.01 11.39 -15.84
CA GLY A 139 24.55 12.67 -15.28
C GLY A 139 25.56 13.30 -14.32
N ALA A 140 25.67 14.63 -14.34
CA ALA A 140 26.48 15.37 -13.37
C ALA A 140 25.85 15.30 -11.97
N GLY A 141 26.31 14.35 -11.15
CA GLY A 141 25.88 14.14 -9.77
C GLY A 141 24.98 12.93 -9.63
N ALA A 142 25.51 11.86 -9.05
CA ALA A 142 24.69 10.74 -8.59
C ALA A 142 23.92 11.19 -7.34
N ASP A 143 22.80 11.88 -7.55
CA ASP A 143 21.88 12.22 -6.47
C ASP A 143 21.41 10.94 -5.76
N VAL A 144 21.20 11.06 -4.46
CA VAL A 144 20.71 9.95 -3.64
C VAL A 144 19.32 9.57 -4.14
N PRO A 145 19.09 8.32 -4.58
CA PRO A 145 17.80 7.94 -5.13
C PRO A 145 16.70 7.97 -4.07
N THR A 146 15.50 8.31 -4.53
CA THR A 146 14.28 8.03 -3.75
C THR A 146 13.94 6.56 -3.86
N VAL A 147 13.46 5.96 -2.78
CA VAL A 147 13.09 4.53 -2.71
C VAL A 147 11.73 4.46 -2.05
N ARG A 148 10.77 3.90 -2.78
CA ARG A 148 9.36 3.88 -2.43
C ARG A 148 8.82 2.47 -2.53
N ARG A 149 7.97 2.08 -1.60
CA ARG A 149 7.18 0.85 -1.71
C ARG A 149 6.03 1.11 -2.68
N ILE A 150 5.84 0.16 -3.59
CA ILE A 150 4.68 0.11 -4.48
C ILE A 150 3.76 -0.99 -3.98
N LEU A 151 2.47 -0.65 -3.77
CA LEU A 151 1.47 -1.59 -3.29
C LEU A 151 1.11 -2.63 -4.37
N PRO A 152 0.67 -3.84 -3.98
CA PRO A 152 0.32 -4.91 -4.92
C PRO A 152 -0.60 -4.49 -6.06
N GLU A 153 -1.66 -3.76 -5.75
CA GLU A 153 -2.65 -3.28 -6.71
C GLU A 153 -2.06 -2.30 -7.74
N THR A 154 -1.06 -1.51 -7.35
CA THR A 154 -0.35 -0.62 -8.29
C THR A 154 0.72 -1.38 -9.07
N ALA A 155 1.41 -2.34 -8.44
CA ALA A 155 2.43 -3.15 -9.10
C ALA A 155 1.85 -4.10 -10.16
N GLU A 156 0.59 -4.50 -10.03
CA GLU A 156 -0.13 -5.35 -10.99
C GLU A 156 -0.19 -4.74 -12.39
N GLU A 157 -0.23 -3.40 -12.51
CA GLU A 157 -0.25 -2.71 -13.80
C GLU A 157 1.05 -2.89 -14.61
N PHE A 158 2.17 -3.18 -13.94
CA PHE A 158 3.50 -3.22 -14.54
C PHE A 158 4.14 -4.61 -14.51
N TYR A 159 3.78 -5.44 -13.51
CA TYR A 159 4.48 -6.70 -13.28
C TYR A 159 3.58 -7.80 -12.68
N ALA A 160 3.22 -7.69 -11.40
CA ALA A 160 2.50 -8.73 -10.67
C ALA A 160 1.85 -8.13 -9.40
N PRO A 161 0.73 -8.71 -8.90
CA PRO A 161 0.02 -8.22 -7.72
C PRO A 161 0.77 -8.56 -6.43
N LYS A 162 1.91 -7.90 -6.20
CA LYS A 162 2.73 -8.03 -4.99
C LYS A 162 3.50 -6.75 -4.72
N THR A 163 3.96 -6.62 -3.49
CA THR A 163 4.79 -5.48 -3.07
C THR A 163 6.12 -5.46 -3.82
N CYS A 164 6.41 -4.35 -4.48
CA CYS A 164 7.68 -4.04 -5.14
C CYS A 164 8.29 -2.77 -4.54
N ILE A 165 9.55 -2.50 -4.87
CA ILE A 165 10.24 -1.27 -4.51
C ILE A 165 10.58 -0.49 -5.78
N SER A 166 10.10 0.75 -5.89
CA SER A 166 10.55 1.69 -6.91
C SER A 166 11.80 2.41 -6.42
N VAL A 167 12.83 2.47 -7.24
CA VAL A 167 14.05 3.25 -7.01
C VAL A 167 14.20 4.26 -8.14
N THR A 168 14.34 5.54 -7.79
CA THR A 168 14.26 6.65 -8.75
C THR A 168 15.39 7.66 -8.54
N TRP A 169 16.11 7.98 -9.63
CA TRP A 169 17.27 8.89 -9.71
C TRP A 169 16.99 10.11 -10.59
N THR A 170 17.90 11.09 -10.54
CA THR A 170 18.10 12.17 -11.53
C THR A 170 16.82 12.97 -11.80
N ASP A 171 16.42 13.84 -10.87
CA ASP A 171 15.18 14.63 -10.97
C ASP A 171 13.92 13.81 -11.32
N ALA A 172 13.90 12.55 -10.88
CA ALA A 172 12.88 11.55 -11.18
C ALA A 172 12.75 11.13 -12.66
N SER A 173 13.80 11.32 -13.46
CA SER A 173 13.80 10.92 -14.87
C SER A 173 14.14 9.44 -15.09
N VAL A 174 14.91 8.81 -14.20
CA VAL A 174 15.32 7.40 -14.32
C VAL A 174 14.76 6.61 -13.15
N SER A 175 14.04 5.52 -13.43
CA SER A 175 13.45 4.68 -12.38
C SER A 175 13.55 3.19 -12.69
N ALA A 176 13.62 2.38 -11.64
CA ALA A 176 13.54 0.93 -11.71
C ALA A 176 12.50 0.41 -10.72
N LEU A 177 11.65 -0.51 -11.16
CA LEU A 177 10.82 -1.32 -10.28
C LEU A 177 11.60 -2.59 -9.91
N VAL A 178 11.82 -2.79 -8.62
CA VAL A 178 12.58 -3.91 -8.06
C VAL A 178 11.64 -4.87 -7.36
N ASP A 179 11.74 -6.13 -7.73
CA ASP A 179 11.15 -7.23 -7.00
C ASP A 179 12.16 -7.78 -5.99
N MET A 180 11.96 -7.42 -4.73
CA MET A 180 12.85 -7.84 -3.65
C MET A 180 12.82 -9.36 -3.40
N GLY A 181 11.73 -10.05 -3.77
CA GLY A 181 11.59 -11.50 -3.57
C GLY A 181 12.46 -12.30 -4.55
N THR A 182 12.62 -11.81 -5.77
CA THR A 182 13.47 -12.43 -6.80
C THR A 182 14.84 -11.76 -6.93
N GLY A 183 15.04 -10.60 -6.31
CA GLY A 183 16.28 -9.84 -6.36
C GLY A 183 16.58 -9.26 -7.75
N SER A 184 15.53 -8.90 -8.49
CA SER A 184 15.62 -8.49 -9.91
C SER A 184 14.90 -7.17 -10.18
N VAL A 185 15.37 -6.46 -11.21
CA VAL A 185 14.64 -5.33 -11.82
C VAL A 185 13.61 -5.92 -12.78
N VAL A 186 12.34 -5.52 -12.61
CA VAL A 186 11.21 -6.07 -13.38
C VAL A 186 10.62 -5.08 -14.37
N GLU A 187 10.87 -3.78 -14.16
CA GLU A 187 10.48 -2.71 -15.09
C GLU A 187 11.43 -1.51 -14.92
N THR A 188 11.61 -0.73 -15.99
CA THR A 188 12.49 0.45 -16.00
C THR A 188 11.88 1.60 -16.79
N TRP A 189 12.16 2.84 -16.38
CA TRP A 189 11.72 4.04 -17.08
C TRP A 189 12.87 5.05 -17.22
N GLY A 190 12.85 5.79 -18.33
CA GLY A 190 13.87 6.80 -18.64
C GLY A 190 15.25 6.22 -18.95
N VAL A 191 15.32 4.91 -19.18
CA VAL A 191 16.50 4.23 -19.72
C VAL A 191 16.25 3.87 -21.18
N GLY A 192 17.25 4.10 -22.03
CA GLY A 192 17.14 3.88 -23.48
C GLY A 192 16.40 5.01 -24.21
N GLY A 193 16.97 5.43 -25.34
CA GLY A 193 16.29 6.26 -26.36
C GLY A 193 15.73 5.38 -27.47
#